data_AF-A0A843HGC3-F1
#
_entry.id   AF-A0A843HGC3-F1
#
_cell.length_a   1.000
_cell.length_b   1.000
_cell.length_c   1.000
_cell.angle_alpha   90.00
_cell.angle_beta   90.00
_cell.angle_gamma   90.00
#
_symmetry.space_group_name_H-M   'P 1'
#
loop_
_entity.id
_entity.type
_entity.pdbx_description
1 polymer ?
#
loop_
_entity_poly.entity_id
_entity_poly.type
_entity_poly.pdbx_seq_one_letter_code
_entity_poly.pdbx_strand_id
1 'polypeptide(L)'
;DTTLRNNTITGDVNLNYNTQTRNAVSNCVVADNIIYGNIISNGYRTKKNTNNIIENNTIGGNITLTYTENYQITNNSINGSISIPSTSTNTQITDNTIITNNPYAITNTIASTTVTNNYLISDNYNKFGADAISDTARIDTSHNGPSQEDLWNIEIEPVDAIVGDETIITVNVVDDITGNPVEDGEVYLMINDDIVTDEHNNPIIVSVSSSTAMFDISNIPTEWLRSDAVLTAVFTCNGAVKTASISMNIAKRDALVEITTEDLTITPGQTVTLTASVTDLSDDSQLNGRLAFKLDGISLEDNEGQLIVVDVVDGIATLEYTFDEDITPDTYTLTAVFENASYVRSTDEQTLIIE
;
A
#
# COMPACT_ATOMS: atom_id res chain seq x y z
N ASP A 1 -42.90 18.34 29.61
CA ASP A 1 -42.28 18.16 28.29
C ASP A 1 -41.66 19.47 27.88
N THR A 2 -40.34 19.50 27.76
CA THR A 2 -39.58 20.71 27.43
C THR A 2 -38.62 20.38 26.31
N THR A 3 -38.58 21.21 25.28
CA THR A 3 -37.72 21.01 24.11
C THR A 3 -36.74 22.19 24.00
N LEU A 4 -35.45 21.88 23.98
CA LEU A 4 -34.36 22.82 23.72
C LEU A 4 -33.81 22.52 22.32
N ARG A 5 -34.12 23.38 21.34
CA ARG A 5 -33.75 23.17 19.93
C ARG A 5 -33.17 24.40 19.24
N ASN A 6 -32.25 24.17 18.30
CA ASN A 6 -31.69 25.19 17.40
C ASN A 6 -30.96 26.32 18.11
N ASN A 7 -30.15 25.99 19.14
CA ASN A 7 -29.38 26.98 19.90
C ASN A 7 -27.87 26.79 19.74
N THR A 8 -27.14 27.87 19.95
CA THR A 8 -25.71 27.86 20.25
C THR A 8 -25.51 28.14 21.73
N ILE A 9 -24.93 27.19 22.46
CA ILE A 9 -24.78 27.23 23.92
C ILE A 9 -23.28 27.18 24.25
N THR A 10 -22.76 28.26 24.84
CA THR A 10 -21.32 28.39 25.15
C THR A 10 -20.88 27.66 26.42
N GLY A 11 -21.82 27.07 27.17
CA GLY A 11 -21.56 26.36 28.42
C GLY A 11 -22.32 25.03 28.50
N ASP A 12 -22.54 24.55 29.71
CA ASP A 12 -23.17 23.24 29.94
C ASP A 12 -24.71 23.31 29.85
N VAL A 13 -25.30 22.24 29.31
CA VAL A 13 -26.74 21.97 29.42
C VAL A 13 -26.99 21.06 30.62
N ASN A 14 -27.82 21.54 31.56
CA ASN A 14 -28.06 20.87 32.83
C ASN A 14 -29.51 20.38 32.95
N LEU A 15 -29.72 19.07 32.90
CA LEU A 15 -30.98 18.39 33.16
C LEU A 15 -30.98 17.89 34.61
N ASN A 16 -31.09 18.79 35.57
CA ASN A 16 -30.94 18.46 36.99
C ASN A 16 -32.29 18.35 37.71
N TYR A 17 -32.39 17.36 38.61
CA TYR A 17 -33.47 17.24 39.57
C TYR A 17 -33.63 18.54 40.37
N ASN A 18 -34.85 19.07 40.41
CA ASN A 18 -35.14 20.27 41.19
C ASN A 18 -35.36 19.87 42.66
N THR A 19 -34.43 20.24 43.52
CA THR A 19 -34.47 19.91 44.96
C THR A 19 -35.57 20.64 45.72
N GLN A 20 -35.97 21.83 45.26
CA GLN A 20 -37.01 22.63 45.90
C GLN A 20 -38.41 22.06 45.62
N THR A 21 -38.68 21.74 44.36
CA THR A 21 -39.99 21.21 43.94
C THR A 21 -40.06 19.69 43.99
N ARG A 22 -38.93 19.02 44.25
CA ARG A 22 -38.77 17.57 44.27
C ARG A 22 -39.21 16.89 42.97
N ASN A 23 -38.88 17.51 41.85
CA ASN A 23 -39.27 17.04 40.52
C ASN A 23 -38.06 16.57 39.72
N ALA A 24 -38.19 15.40 39.11
CA ALA A 24 -37.26 14.92 38.11
C ALA A 24 -37.53 15.58 36.76
N VAL A 25 -36.50 15.58 35.92
CA VAL A 25 -36.60 16.03 34.53
C VAL A 25 -37.05 14.84 33.69
N SER A 26 -38.22 14.95 33.07
CA SER A 26 -38.78 13.87 32.26
C SER A 26 -39.38 14.39 30.95
N ASN A 27 -39.32 13.56 29.92
CA ASN A 27 -39.85 13.85 28.58
C ASN A 27 -39.28 15.16 28.00
N CYS A 28 -37.98 15.38 28.19
CA CYS A 28 -37.25 16.50 27.64
C CYS A 28 -36.48 16.07 26.38
N VAL A 29 -36.40 16.98 25.42
CA VAL A 29 -35.66 16.80 24.17
C VAL A 29 -34.62 17.90 24.07
N VAL A 30 -33.35 17.53 23.96
CA VAL A 30 -32.24 18.43 23.63
C VAL A 30 -31.81 18.08 22.22
N ALA A 31 -32.15 18.91 21.24
CA ALA A 31 -31.94 18.57 19.84
C ALA A 31 -31.45 19.70 18.94
N ASP A 32 -30.71 19.37 17.88
CA ASP A 32 -30.25 20.33 16.86
C ASP A 32 -29.51 21.54 17.47
N ASN A 33 -28.71 21.35 18.52
CA ASN A 33 -27.94 22.42 19.15
C ASN A 33 -26.43 22.29 18.87
N ILE A 34 -25.73 23.42 18.92
CA ILE A 34 -24.28 23.48 19.07
C ILE A 34 -23.98 23.81 20.52
N ILE A 35 -23.38 22.88 21.25
CA ILE A 35 -23.09 22.98 22.69
C ILE A 35 -21.58 22.89 22.87
N TYR A 36 -20.94 23.95 23.32
CA TYR A 36 -19.49 23.94 23.56
C TYR A 36 -19.10 23.24 24.86
N GLY A 37 -20.03 23.16 25.82
CA GLY A 37 -19.83 22.49 27.10
C GLY A 37 -20.34 21.04 27.11
N ASN A 38 -20.66 20.59 28.32
CA ASN A 38 -21.16 19.25 28.61
C ASN A 38 -22.69 19.21 28.57
N ILE A 39 -23.24 18.00 28.43
CA ILE A 39 -24.64 17.72 28.81
C ILE A 39 -24.60 16.89 30.09
N ILE A 40 -25.18 17.44 31.15
CA ILE A 40 -25.18 16.82 32.47
C ILE A 40 -26.62 16.54 32.87
N SER A 41 -26.94 15.28 33.14
CA SER A 41 -28.25 14.87 33.62
C SER A 41 -28.16 14.17 34.96
N ASN A 42 -28.50 14.88 36.03
CA ASN A 42 -28.51 14.36 37.38
C ASN A 42 -29.94 14.25 37.93
N GLY A 43 -30.47 13.03 37.97
CA GLY A 43 -31.67 12.71 38.72
C GLY A 43 -31.41 12.55 40.21
N TYR A 44 -32.35 11.92 40.92
CA TYR A 44 -32.22 11.59 42.33
C TYR A 44 -32.55 10.11 42.58
N ARG A 45 -31.97 9.51 43.63
CA ARG A 45 -32.09 8.07 43.93
C ARG A 45 -33.54 7.55 43.93
N THR A 46 -34.49 8.36 44.39
CA THR A 46 -35.92 8.00 44.47
C THR A 46 -36.78 8.56 43.33
N LYS A 47 -36.21 9.44 42.51
CA LYS A 47 -36.88 10.11 41.38
C LYS A 47 -35.85 10.33 40.27
N LYS A 48 -35.71 9.32 39.41
CA LYS A 48 -34.81 9.36 38.27
C LYS A 48 -35.32 10.34 37.22
N ASN A 49 -34.40 10.94 36.48
CA ASN A 49 -34.77 11.62 35.24
C ASN A 49 -35.13 10.56 34.19
N THR A 50 -36.23 10.74 33.47
CA THR A 50 -36.80 9.65 32.64
C THR A 50 -37.21 10.09 31.25
N ASN A 51 -37.09 9.20 30.26
CA ASN A 51 -37.62 9.40 28.90
C ASN A 51 -37.10 10.67 28.22
N ASN A 52 -35.81 10.98 28.41
CA ASN A 52 -35.21 12.16 27.81
C ASN A 52 -34.41 11.77 26.55
N ILE A 53 -34.44 12.66 25.56
CA ILE A 53 -33.80 12.46 24.26
C ILE A 53 -32.73 13.53 24.06
N ILE A 54 -31.54 13.11 23.64
CA ILE A 54 -30.44 13.95 23.21
C ILE A 54 -30.14 13.55 21.76
N GLU A 55 -30.55 14.38 20.80
CA GLU A 55 -30.45 14.03 19.36
C GLU A 55 -29.86 15.14 18.49
N ASN A 56 -29.13 14.80 17.43
CA ASN A 56 -28.71 15.78 16.41
C ASN A 56 -27.88 16.97 16.94
N ASN A 57 -27.15 16.84 18.05
CA ASN A 57 -26.36 17.94 18.59
C ASN A 57 -24.89 17.82 18.16
N THR A 58 -24.22 18.97 18.02
CA THR A 58 -22.77 19.07 18.07
C THR A 58 -22.37 19.42 19.50
N ILE A 59 -21.58 18.59 20.16
CA ILE A 59 -21.24 18.70 21.59
C ILE A 59 -19.72 18.72 21.74
N GLY A 60 -19.18 19.78 22.33
CA GLY A 60 -17.74 19.95 22.58
C GLY A 60 -17.24 19.34 23.90
N GLY A 61 -18.14 18.82 24.73
CA GLY A 61 -17.83 18.19 26.02
C GLY A 61 -18.48 16.82 26.19
N ASN A 62 -18.59 16.38 27.44
CA ASN A 62 -19.08 15.05 27.79
C ASN A 62 -20.61 15.01 27.94
N ILE A 63 -21.19 13.82 27.81
CA ILE A 63 -22.53 13.51 28.31
C ILE A 63 -22.40 12.66 29.58
N THR A 64 -22.88 13.18 30.70
CA THR A 64 -22.84 12.48 31.99
C THR A 64 -24.23 12.21 32.51
N LEU A 65 -24.57 10.94 32.73
CA LEU A 65 -25.87 10.53 33.28
C LEU A 65 -25.72 10.01 34.71
N THR A 66 -26.53 10.53 35.64
CA THR A 66 -26.61 10.00 37.01
C THR A 66 -28.06 9.85 37.45
N TYR A 67 -28.45 8.69 37.97
CA TYR A 67 -29.84 8.39 38.36
C TYR A 67 -30.85 8.69 37.23
N THR A 68 -30.64 8.07 36.07
CA THR A 68 -31.50 8.23 34.88
C THR A 68 -32.17 6.93 34.46
N GLU A 69 -33.21 7.00 33.63
CA GLU A 69 -33.88 5.84 33.06
C GLU A 69 -34.49 6.16 31.68
N ASN A 70 -34.43 5.24 30.73
CA ASN A 70 -35.02 5.39 29.39
C ASN A 70 -34.47 6.63 28.65
N TYR A 71 -33.15 6.68 28.44
CA TYR A 71 -32.53 7.75 27.66
C TYR A 71 -32.30 7.31 26.22
N GLN A 72 -32.44 8.24 25.28
CA GLN A 72 -32.02 8.06 23.90
C GLN A 72 -30.98 9.12 23.58
N ILE A 73 -29.79 8.68 23.18
CA ILE A 73 -28.69 9.53 22.74
C ILE A 73 -28.38 9.12 21.30
N THR A 74 -28.79 9.93 20.33
CA THR A 74 -28.73 9.53 18.93
C THR A 74 -28.28 10.62 17.96
N ASN A 75 -27.53 10.25 16.92
CA ASN A 75 -27.14 11.18 15.86
C ASN A 75 -26.42 12.45 16.36
N ASN A 76 -25.63 12.35 17.45
CA ASN A 76 -24.84 13.47 17.94
C ASN A 76 -23.39 13.35 17.43
N SER A 77 -22.76 14.51 17.20
CA SER A 77 -21.32 14.66 17.00
C SER A 77 -20.70 15.14 18.31
N ILE A 78 -19.87 14.33 18.95
CA ILE A 78 -19.37 14.55 20.31
C ILE A 78 -17.84 14.57 20.30
N ASN A 79 -17.26 15.69 20.71
CA ASN A 79 -15.83 15.83 21.01
C ASN A 79 -15.60 15.67 22.52
N GLY A 80 -15.83 14.46 23.02
CA GLY A 80 -15.98 14.17 24.44
C GLY A 80 -16.37 12.71 24.64
N SER A 81 -16.86 12.34 25.82
CA SER A 81 -17.24 10.96 26.13
C SER A 81 -18.65 10.86 26.70
N ILE A 82 -19.21 9.65 26.71
CA ILE A 82 -20.47 9.33 27.39
C ILE A 82 -20.20 8.45 28.60
N SER A 83 -20.76 8.84 29.76
CA SER A 83 -20.65 8.07 31.00
C SER A 83 -22.00 7.56 31.50
N ILE A 84 -22.13 6.22 31.55
CA ILE A 84 -23.33 5.48 31.97
C ILE A 84 -23.02 4.64 33.22
N PRO A 85 -23.18 5.19 34.43
CA PRO A 85 -22.98 4.47 35.67
C PRO A 85 -24.16 3.54 35.97
N SER A 86 -23.98 2.63 36.94
CA SER A 86 -24.98 1.65 37.40
C SER A 86 -26.30 2.24 37.91
N THR A 87 -26.36 3.54 38.11
CA THR A 87 -27.57 4.27 38.53
C THR A 87 -28.47 4.70 37.36
N SER A 88 -27.95 4.62 36.13
CA SER A 88 -28.61 5.02 34.89
C SER A 88 -29.01 3.75 34.13
N THR A 89 -30.29 3.57 33.79
CA THR A 89 -30.80 2.31 33.20
C THR A 89 -31.49 2.55 31.86
N ASN A 90 -31.54 1.53 30.99
CA ASN A 90 -32.28 1.57 29.72
C ASN A 90 -31.85 2.75 28.82
N THR A 91 -30.53 2.92 28.62
CA THR A 91 -30.01 3.97 27.73
C THR A 91 -29.74 3.38 26.35
N GLN A 92 -30.23 4.03 25.31
CA GLN A 92 -29.93 3.69 23.91
C GLN A 92 -28.96 4.72 23.35
N ILE A 93 -27.82 4.26 22.86
CA ILE A 93 -26.78 5.09 22.24
C ILE A 93 -26.59 4.59 20.81
N THR A 94 -27.13 5.33 19.83
CA THR A 94 -27.12 4.90 18.43
C THR A 94 -26.77 6.01 17.46
N ASP A 95 -26.05 5.68 16.39
CA ASP A 95 -25.78 6.61 15.29
C ASP A 95 -25.00 7.86 15.70
N ASN A 96 -24.25 7.83 16.81
CA ASN A 96 -23.41 8.95 17.23
C ASN A 96 -22.00 8.85 16.65
N THR A 97 -21.39 10.00 16.36
CA THR A 97 -19.96 10.15 16.11
C THR A 97 -19.31 10.69 17.37
N ILE A 98 -18.40 9.91 17.98
CA ILE A 98 -17.70 10.28 19.21
C ILE A 98 -16.20 10.17 18.96
N ILE A 99 -15.51 11.30 18.99
CA ILE A 99 -14.06 11.38 18.89
C ILE A 99 -13.56 11.99 20.19
N THR A 100 -12.68 11.29 20.89
CA THR A 100 -12.26 11.71 22.22
C THR A 100 -10.79 11.46 22.49
N ASN A 101 -10.23 12.31 23.35
CA ASN A 101 -8.90 12.17 23.93
C ASN A 101 -8.92 11.39 25.25
N ASN A 102 -10.09 10.99 25.74
CA ASN A 102 -10.26 10.18 26.94
C ASN A 102 -9.96 8.70 26.63
N PRO A 103 -9.64 7.85 27.62
CA PRO A 103 -9.36 6.42 27.40
C PRO A 103 -10.43 5.63 26.63
N TYR A 104 -11.69 6.06 26.73
CA TYR A 104 -12.83 5.43 26.09
C TYR A 104 -13.84 6.50 25.64
N ALA A 105 -14.45 6.28 24.47
CA ALA A 105 -15.54 7.10 23.96
C ALA A 105 -16.82 6.90 24.81
N ILE A 106 -17.05 5.67 25.28
CA ILE A 106 -18.20 5.33 26.11
C ILE A 106 -17.74 4.50 27.31
N THR A 107 -18.23 4.83 28.50
CA THR A 107 -18.09 4.01 29.71
C THR A 107 -19.45 3.51 30.16
N ASN A 108 -19.63 2.19 30.22
CA ASN A 108 -20.88 1.53 30.57
C ASN A 108 -20.68 0.52 31.71
N THR A 109 -21.52 0.62 32.74
CA THR A 109 -21.51 -0.32 33.87
C THR A 109 -22.86 -0.97 34.13
N ILE A 110 -23.76 -0.97 33.14
CA ILE A 110 -25.13 -1.49 33.28
C ILE A 110 -25.56 -2.29 32.05
N ALA A 111 -26.20 -3.44 32.26
CA ALA A 111 -26.52 -4.37 31.18
C ALA A 111 -27.76 -3.97 30.37
N SER A 112 -28.54 -2.99 30.86
CA SER A 112 -29.73 -2.51 30.14
C SER A 112 -29.43 -1.40 29.13
N THR A 113 -28.16 -1.05 28.91
CA THR A 113 -27.75 -0.12 27.87
C THR A 113 -27.59 -0.85 26.53
N THR A 114 -27.90 -0.16 25.44
CA THR A 114 -27.59 -0.59 24.08
C THR A 114 -26.66 0.43 23.43
N VAL A 115 -25.57 -0.04 22.83
CA VAL A 115 -24.59 0.79 22.11
C VAL A 115 -24.33 0.17 20.74
N THR A 116 -24.91 0.74 19.69
CA THR A 116 -24.87 0.16 18.34
C THR A 116 -24.84 1.25 17.27
N ASN A 117 -24.25 0.98 16.12
CA ASN A 117 -24.17 1.89 14.96
C ASN A 117 -23.48 3.23 15.26
N ASN A 118 -22.56 3.27 16.24
CA ASN A 118 -21.80 4.48 16.51
C ASN A 118 -20.44 4.44 15.81
N TYR A 119 -19.92 5.62 15.51
CA TYR A 119 -18.55 5.84 15.08
C TYR A 119 -17.75 6.34 16.29
N LEU A 120 -16.86 5.52 16.84
CA LEU A 120 -16.23 5.70 18.14
C LEU A 120 -14.70 5.68 18.00
N ILE A 121 -14.04 6.76 18.42
CA ILE A 121 -12.59 6.89 18.42
C ILE A 121 -12.12 7.40 19.78
N SER A 122 -11.19 6.67 20.38
CA SER A 122 -10.37 7.08 21.52
C SER A 122 -8.94 7.32 21.02
N ASP A 123 -8.69 8.54 20.57
CA ASP A 123 -7.56 8.89 19.69
C ASP A 123 -6.21 8.65 20.39
N ASN A 124 -6.00 9.28 21.55
CA ASN A 124 -4.78 9.12 22.36
C ASN A 124 -4.51 7.68 22.87
N TYR A 125 -5.43 6.75 22.66
CA TYR A 125 -5.33 5.38 23.17
C TYR A 125 -5.49 4.32 22.08
N ASN A 126 -5.55 4.71 20.80
CA ASN A 126 -5.67 3.82 19.65
C ASN A 126 -6.80 2.79 19.80
N LYS A 127 -7.99 3.23 20.20
CA LYS A 127 -9.18 2.36 20.29
C LYS A 127 -10.27 2.84 19.36
N PHE A 128 -10.84 1.89 18.62
CA PHE A 128 -11.80 2.14 17.56
C PHE A 128 -13.03 1.27 17.73
N GLY A 129 -14.20 1.79 17.39
CA GLY A 129 -15.45 1.04 17.42
C GLY A 129 -15.74 0.43 18.78
N ALA A 130 -15.96 -0.89 18.80
CA ALA A 130 -16.25 -1.62 20.03
C ALA A 130 -15.14 -1.51 21.10
N ASP A 131 -13.87 -1.42 20.69
CA ASP A 131 -12.74 -1.32 21.64
C ASP A 131 -12.69 0.03 22.35
N ALA A 132 -13.28 1.07 21.74
CA ALA A 132 -13.43 2.38 22.36
C ALA A 132 -14.51 2.41 23.46
N ILE A 133 -15.15 1.28 23.77
CA ILE A 133 -16.17 1.13 24.82
C ILE A 133 -15.56 0.40 26.02
N SER A 134 -15.57 1.06 27.19
CA SER A 134 -15.35 0.36 28.46
C SER A 134 -16.66 -0.20 28.96
N ASP A 135 -16.89 -1.49 28.73
CA ASP A 135 -18.11 -2.16 29.17
C ASP A 135 -17.83 -3.21 30.27
N THR A 136 -18.26 -2.90 31.49
CA THR A 136 -18.18 -3.84 32.62
C THR A 136 -19.45 -4.68 32.78
N ALA A 137 -20.49 -4.40 32.00
CA ALA A 137 -21.78 -5.08 32.08
C ALA A 137 -22.01 -6.16 31.01
N ARG A 138 -21.11 -6.28 30.03
CA ARG A 138 -21.07 -7.31 28.98
C ARG A 138 -22.28 -7.24 28.04
N ILE A 139 -22.59 -6.04 27.57
CA ILE A 139 -23.58 -5.78 26.50
C ILE A 139 -23.01 -6.16 25.13
N ASP A 140 -23.89 -6.26 24.14
CA ASP A 140 -23.47 -6.39 22.74
C ASP A 140 -23.03 -5.01 22.19
N THR A 141 -21.82 -4.97 21.63
CA THR A 141 -21.20 -3.78 21.03
C THR A 141 -20.80 -3.97 19.57
N SER A 142 -21.24 -5.06 18.92
CA SER A 142 -20.75 -5.58 17.64
C SER A 142 -21.01 -4.72 16.38
N HIS A 143 -21.69 -3.58 16.51
CA HIS A 143 -22.04 -2.71 15.38
C HIS A 143 -21.48 -1.30 15.51
N ASN A 144 -20.39 -1.12 16.26
CA ASN A 144 -19.74 0.18 16.38
C ASN A 144 -18.42 0.14 15.61
N GLY A 145 -18.26 1.10 14.70
CA GLY A 145 -17.03 1.31 13.93
C GLY A 145 -16.27 2.55 14.39
N PRO A 146 -15.19 2.93 13.71
CA PRO A 146 -14.50 2.13 12.69
C PRO A 146 -13.83 0.89 13.31
N SER A 147 -13.50 -0.11 12.49
CA SER A 147 -12.62 -1.19 12.94
C SER A 147 -11.15 -0.75 12.83
N GLN A 148 -10.24 -1.42 13.54
CA GLN A 148 -8.80 -1.15 13.39
C GLN A 148 -8.31 -1.42 11.96
N GLU A 149 -8.93 -2.35 11.25
CA GLU A 149 -8.61 -2.61 9.85
C GLU A 149 -8.96 -1.43 8.95
N ASP A 150 -9.89 -0.56 9.32
CA ASP A 150 -10.25 0.63 8.53
C ASP A 150 -9.25 1.79 8.72
N LEU A 151 -8.26 1.64 9.60
CA LEU A 151 -7.32 2.70 9.97
C LEU A 151 -6.37 3.06 8.85
N TRP A 152 -5.87 2.06 8.12
CA TRP A 152 -4.77 2.25 7.19
C TRP A 152 -5.16 2.02 5.74
N ASN A 153 -4.66 2.90 4.88
CA ASN A 153 -4.62 2.71 3.44
C ASN A 153 -3.16 2.79 2.96
N ILE A 154 -2.84 2.09 1.87
CA ILE A 154 -1.49 2.12 1.30
C ILE A 154 -1.53 2.38 -0.21
N GLU A 155 -0.52 3.08 -0.69
CA GLU A 155 -0.32 3.42 -2.10
C GLU A 155 1.14 3.19 -2.49
N ILE A 156 1.37 2.69 -3.69
CA ILE A 156 2.73 2.50 -4.23
C ILE A 156 2.96 3.61 -5.25
N GLU A 157 4.09 4.31 -5.15
CA GLU A 157 4.47 5.27 -6.19
C GLU A 157 4.73 4.52 -7.52
N PRO A 158 4.42 5.12 -8.69
CA PRO A 158 4.75 4.51 -9.97
C PRO A 158 6.24 4.15 -10.08
N VAL A 159 6.54 2.96 -10.58
CA VAL A 159 7.92 2.46 -10.73
C VAL A 159 8.19 2.08 -12.19
N ASP A 160 9.18 2.74 -12.78
CA ASP A 160 9.82 2.34 -14.02
C ASP A 160 11.22 1.81 -13.69
N ALA A 161 11.52 0.60 -14.12
CA ALA A 161 12.76 -0.10 -13.81
C ALA A 161 13.44 -0.64 -15.06
N ILE A 162 14.76 -0.82 -15.00
CA ILE A 162 15.57 -1.45 -16.03
C ILE A 162 16.29 -2.63 -15.39
N VAL A 163 16.28 -3.80 -16.05
CA VAL A 163 17.00 -4.99 -15.58
C VAL A 163 18.47 -4.67 -15.36
N GLY A 164 19.04 -5.06 -14.23
CA GLY A 164 20.44 -4.79 -13.88
C GLY A 164 20.66 -3.50 -13.10
N ASP A 165 19.74 -2.54 -13.17
CA ASP A 165 19.92 -1.22 -12.54
C ASP A 165 19.42 -1.21 -11.09
N GLU A 166 19.88 -0.21 -10.33
CA GLU A 166 19.36 0.13 -9.01
C GLU A 166 17.99 0.85 -9.14
N THR A 167 17.09 0.65 -8.18
CA THR A 167 15.77 1.28 -8.16
C THR A 167 15.26 1.47 -6.74
N ILE A 168 14.59 2.60 -6.50
CA ILE A 168 13.90 2.86 -5.23
C ILE A 168 12.40 2.65 -5.43
N ILE A 169 11.80 1.85 -4.54
CA ILE A 169 10.35 1.66 -4.49
C ILE A 169 9.83 2.32 -3.21
N THR A 170 8.91 3.26 -3.37
CA THR A 170 8.28 3.97 -2.25
C THR A 170 6.85 3.47 -2.05
N VAL A 171 6.54 3.08 -0.82
CA VAL A 171 5.17 2.77 -0.38
C VAL A 171 4.73 3.81 0.63
N ASN A 172 3.63 4.49 0.33
CA ASN A 172 2.98 5.47 1.19
C ASN A 172 1.92 4.77 2.05
N VAL A 173 1.87 5.09 3.34
CA VAL A 173 0.89 4.56 4.30
C VAL A 173 0.13 5.72 4.93
N VAL A 174 -1.19 5.71 4.82
CA VAL A 174 -2.08 6.78 5.28
C VAL A 174 -2.95 6.28 6.41
N ASP A 175 -3.05 7.05 7.50
CA ASP A 175 -4.09 6.90 8.51
C ASP A 175 -5.36 7.65 8.03
N ASP A 176 -6.33 6.91 7.51
CA ASP A 176 -7.57 7.48 6.95
C ASP A 176 -8.56 7.96 8.03
N ILE A 177 -8.31 7.63 9.29
CA ILE A 177 -9.20 7.94 10.41
C ILE A 177 -8.75 9.20 11.13
N THR A 178 -7.49 9.26 11.53
CA THR A 178 -6.93 10.36 12.32
C THR A 178 -6.19 11.38 11.46
N GLY A 179 -5.71 10.98 10.27
CA GLY A 179 -4.86 11.80 9.41
C GLY A 179 -3.47 12.05 9.98
N ASN A 180 -3.10 11.39 11.07
CA ASN A 180 -1.77 11.51 11.66
C ASN A 180 -0.73 10.75 10.81
N PRO A 181 0.56 11.17 10.87
CA PRO A 181 1.63 10.38 10.27
C PRO A 181 1.72 8.98 10.87
N VAL A 182 1.90 7.98 10.02
CA VAL A 182 2.10 6.58 10.45
C VAL A 182 3.59 6.36 10.74
N GLU A 183 3.90 5.93 11.96
CA GLU A 183 5.27 5.73 12.47
C GLU A 183 5.53 4.28 12.92
N ASP A 184 4.61 3.37 12.60
CA ASP A 184 4.68 1.97 12.96
C ASP A 184 4.19 1.05 11.83
N GLY A 185 4.47 -0.25 11.99
CA GLY A 185 4.17 -1.29 11.01
C GLY A 185 5.32 -1.60 10.06
N GLU A 186 5.12 -2.66 9.29
CA GLU A 186 6.12 -3.24 8.41
C GLU A 186 5.52 -3.48 7.03
N VAL A 187 6.31 -3.23 5.99
CA VAL A 187 5.97 -3.51 4.60
C VAL A 187 6.92 -4.56 4.05
N TYR A 188 6.40 -5.47 3.23
CA TYR A 188 7.20 -6.28 2.32
C TYR A 188 6.63 -6.18 0.90
N LEU A 189 7.48 -6.42 -0.09
CA LEU A 189 7.11 -6.38 -1.50
C LEU A 189 7.01 -7.78 -2.09
N MET A 190 6.13 -7.92 -3.08
CA MET A 190 6.05 -9.07 -3.97
C MET A 190 6.06 -8.59 -5.40
N ILE A 191 6.80 -9.27 -6.27
CA ILE A 191 6.80 -9.02 -7.70
C ILE A 191 6.38 -10.31 -8.39
N ASN A 192 5.31 -10.24 -9.18
CA ASN A 192 4.72 -11.41 -9.85
C ASN A 192 4.31 -12.53 -8.88
N ASP A 193 3.77 -12.15 -7.71
CA ASP A 193 3.38 -13.02 -6.60
C ASP A 193 4.55 -13.68 -5.83
N ASP A 194 5.81 -13.43 -6.23
CA ASP A 194 6.99 -13.88 -5.50
C ASP A 194 7.49 -12.78 -4.54
N ILE A 195 7.81 -13.17 -3.31
CA ILE A 195 8.33 -12.25 -2.29
C ILE A 195 9.71 -11.74 -2.72
N VAL A 196 9.92 -10.43 -2.62
CA VAL A 196 11.23 -9.81 -2.84
C VAL A 196 12.17 -10.19 -1.69
N THR A 197 13.30 -10.81 -2.02
CA THR A 197 14.29 -11.27 -1.05
C THR A 197 15.66 -10.64 -1.24
N ASP A 198 16.47 -10.66 -0.20
CA ASP A 198 17.90 -10.34 -0.27
C ASP A 198 18.72 -11.44 -1.00
N GLU A 199 20.03 -11.22 -1.12
CA GLU A 199 20.98 -12.17 -1.74
C GLU A 199 21.04 -13.54 -1.05
N HIS A 200 20.50 -13.66 0.17
CA HIS A 200 20.46 -14.89 0.96
C HIS A 200 19.07 -15.54 0.96
N ASN A 201 18.14 -15.05 0.13
CA ASN A 201 16.73 -15.47 0.05
C ASN A 201 15.90 -15.16 1.32
N ASN A 202 16.28 -14.17 2.12
CA ASN A 202 15.42 -13.68 3.21
C ASN A 202 14.49 -12.59 2.67
N PRO A 203 13.19 -12.56 3.05
CA PRO A 203 12.29 -11.47 2.70
C PRO A 203 12.85 -10.10 3.13
N ILE A 204 12.81 -9.13 2.21
CA ILE A 204 13.12 -7.75 2.54
C ILE A 204 11.87 -7.15 3.19
N ILE A 205 11.99 -6.76 4.46
CA ILE A 205 10.92 -6.15 5.25
C ILE A 205 11.42 -4.79 5.72
N VAL A 206 10.64 -3.74 5.46
CA VAL A 206 10.97 -2.35 5.79
C VAL A 206 9.93 -1.80 6.75
N SER A 207 10.38 -1.22 7.87
CA SER A 207 9.49 -0.53 8.81
C SER A 207 9.01 0.79 8.22
N VAL A 208 7.76 1.15 8.52
CA VAL A 208 7.20 2.43 8.11
C VAL A 208 7.67 3.52 9.06
N SER A 209 8.13 4.64 8.51
CA SER A 209 8.41 5.86 9.26
C SER A 209 7.97 7.07 8.46
N SER A 210 7.39 8.04 9.17
CA SER A 210 6.82 9.25 8.61
C SER A 210 5.94 8.98 7.39
N SER A 211 5.05 7.99 7.52
CA SER A 211 4.08 7.56 6.50
C SER A 211 4.67 6.91 5.26
N THR A 212 5.95 6.50 5.29
CA THR A 212 6.63 5.91 4.14
C THR A 212 7.42 4.65 4.51
N ALA A 213 7.48 3.70 3.57
CA ALA A 213 8.44 2.61 3.56
C ALA A 213 9.20 2.66 2.22
N MET A 214 10.52 2.75 2.28
CA MET A 214 11.38 2.88 1.09
C MET A 214 12.25 1.63 0.95
N PHE A 215 12.18 1.00 -0.22
CA PHE A 215 12.98 -0.15 -0.58
C PHE A 215 14.05 0.28 -1.57
N ASP A 216 15.31 0.08 -1.20
CA ASP A 216 16.46 0.27 -2.08
C ASP A 216 16.79 -1.09 -2.72
N ILE A 217 16.44 -1.24 -4.00
CA ILE A 217 16.67 -2.45 -4.77
C ILE A 217 17.96 -2.25 -5.56
N SER A 218 19.03 -2.93 -5.14
CA SER A 218 20.36 -2.75 -5.71
C SER A 218 20.55 -3.35 -7.12
N ASN A 219 19.65 -4.23 -7.54
CA ASN A 219 19.71 -4.87 -8.85
C ASN A 219 18.35 -5.45 -9.21
N ILE A 220 17.77 -5.01 -10.32
CA ILE A 220 16.52 -5.58 -10.86
C ILE A 220 16.83 -6.90 -11.59
N PRO A 221 16.40 -8.07 -11.07
CA PRO A 221 16.69 -9.36 -11.68
C PRO A 221 15.91 -9.58 -12.98
N THR A 222 16.46 -10.40 -13.87
CA THR A 222 15.83 -10.68 -15.17
C THR A 222 14.57 -11.53 -15.02
N GLU A 223 14.44 -12.27 -13.92
CA GLU A 223 13.30 -13.09 -13.54
C GLU A 223 12.02 -12.27 -13.31
N TRP A 224 12.15 -10.99 -12.97
CA TRP A 224 11.00 -10.10 -12.81
C TRP A 224 10.44 -9.62 -14.15
N LEU A 225 11.21 -9.73 -15.23
CA LEU A 225 10.87 -9.21 -16.54
C LEU A 225 9.65 -9.95 -17.12
N ARG A 226 8.50 -9.25 -17.11
CA ARG A 226 7.26 -9.70 -17.74
C ARG A 226 6.54 -8.51 -18.34
N SER A 227 5.83 -8.73 -19.46
CA SER A 227 4.99 -7.69 -20.07
C SER A 227 3.80 -7.28 -19.18
N ASP A 228 3.44 -8.13 -18.22
CA ASP A 228 2.34 -7.95 -17.27
C ASP A 228 2.86 -7.91 -15.83
N ALA A 229 4.09 -7.45 -15.60
CA ALA A 229 4.69 -7.48 -14.27
C ALA A 229 3.83 -6.69 -13.25
N VAL A 230 3.61 -7.30 -12.08
CA VAL A 230 2.80 -6.71 -11.00
C VAL A 230 3.66 -6.57 -9.76
N LEU A 231 3.72 -5.35 -9.24
CA LEU A 231 4.31 -5.04 -7.94
C LEU A 231 3.20 -4.95 -6.90
N THR A 232 3.31 -5.73 -5.83
CA THR A 232 2.38 -5.70 -4.70
C THR A 232 3.13 -5.35 -3.43
N ALA A 233 2.62 -4.38 -2.68
CA ALA A 233 3.07 -4.06 -1.34
C ALA A 233 2.09 -4.64 -0.31
N VAL A 234 2.63 -5.24 0.75
CA VAL A 234 1.84 -5.74 1.87
C VAL A 234 2.29 -5.06 3.15
N PHE A 235 1.40 -4.26 3.73
CA PHE A 235 1.60 -3.59 5.01
C PHE A 235 0.94 -4.39 6.13
N THR A 236 1.64 -4.51 7.26
CA THR A 236 1.12 -5.14 8.47
C THR A 236 1.39 -4.24 9.68
N CYS A 237 0.36 -4.01 10.50
CA CYS A 237 0.52 -3.28 11.74
C CYS A 237 -0.54 -3.72 12.75
N ASN A 238 -0.12 -4.03 13.98
CA ASN A 238 -0.98 -4.44 15.09
C ASN A 238 -2.04 -5.52 14.73
N GLY A 239 -1.72 -6.42 13.80
CA GLY A 239 -2.60 -7.50 13.35
C GLY A 239 -3.47 -7.19 12.13
N ALA A 240 -3.58 -5.93 11.69
CA ALA A 240 -4.20 -5.64 10.40
C ALA A 240 -3.23 -5.89 9.24
N VAL A 241 -3.79 -6.21 8.08
CA VAL A 241 -3.06 -6.45 6.85
C VAL A 241 -3.70 -5.62 5.73
N LYS A 242 -2.87 -4.85 5.01
CA LYS A 242 -3.28 -4.06 3.84
C LYS A 242 -2.41 -4.38 2.65
N THR A 243 -3.00 -4.33 1.47
CA THR A 243 -2.34 -4.65 0.22
C THR A 243 -2.67 -3.62 -0.85
N ALA A 244 -1.66 -3.19 -1.59
CA ALA A 244 -1.83 -2.43 -2.82
C ALA A 244 -1.00 -3.08 -3.93
N SER A 245 -1.48 -2.96 -5.17
CA SER A 245 -0.78 -3.50 -6.33
C SER A 245 -0.84 -2.51 -7.48
N ILE A 246 0.26 -2.40 -8.20
CA ILE A 246 0.38 -1.62 -9.44
C ILE A 246 1.01 -2.48 -10.54
N SER A 247 0.75 -2.13 -11.80
CA SER A 247 1.58 -2.63 -12.89
C SER A 247 2.96 -1.99 -12.79
N MET A 248 4.00 -2.79 -12.94
CA MET A 248 5.39 -2.35 -12.93
C MET A 248 5.95 -2.48 -14.33
N ASN A 249 6.57 -1.41 -14.83
CA ASN A 249 7.21 -1.43 -16.14
C ASN A 249 8.69 -1.76 -15.96
N ILE A 250 9.11 -2.91 -16.50
CA ILE A 250 10.50 -3.36 -16.44
C ILE A 250 11.02 -3.47 -17.87
N ALA A 251 12.01 -2.65 -18.20
CA ALA A 251 12.67 -2.66 -19.50
C ALA A 251 13.96 -3.49 -19.46
N LYS A 252 14.36 -3.98 -20.64
CA LYS A 252 15.70 -4.53 -20.85
C LYS A 252 16.70 -3.40 -21.08
N ARG A 253 17.98 -3.67 -20.84
CA ARG A 253 19.09 -2.80 -21.25
C ARG A 253 19.33 -2.85 -22.76
N ASP A 254 20.07 -1.87 -23.26
CA ASP A 254 20.54 -1.83 -24.65
C ASP A 254 22.01 -2.22 -24.73
N ALA A 255 22.35 -3.07 -25.69
CA ALA A 255 23.72 -3.44 -25.99
C ALA A 255 24.16 -2.80 -27.31
N LEU A 256 25.44 -2.47 -27.41
CA LEU A 256 26.09 -2.12 -28.66
C LEU A 256 26.86 -3.34 -29.17
N VAL A 257 26.65 -3.70 -30.44
CA VAL A 257 27.43 -4.72 -31.14
C VAL A 257 28.21 -4.00 -32.24
N GLU A 258 29.47 -4.38 -32.43
CA GLU A 258 30.30 -3.88 -33.53
C GLU A 258 31.10 -5.05 -34.12
N ILE A 259 31.00 -5.28 -35.42
CA ILE A 259 31.85 -6.24 -36.13
C ILE A 259 33.26 -5.65 -36.22
N THR A 260 34.24 -6.40 -35.72
CA THR A 260 35.64 -5.98 -35.63
C THR A 260 36.58 -6.81 -36.51
N THR A 261 36.02 -7.62 -37.40
CA THR A 261 36.79 -8.44 -38.34
C THR A 261 37.70 -7.57 -39.21
N GLU A 262 39.01 -7.87 -39.21
CA GLU A 262 40.01 -7.05 -39.90
C GLU A 262 39.95 -7.13 -41.44
N ASP A 263 39.67 -8.33 -41.99
CA ASP A 263 39.58 -8.56 -43.44
C ASP A 263 38.24 -9.17 -43.81
N LEU A 264 37.48 -8.43 -44.62
CA LEU A 264 36.17 -8.79 -45.13
C LEU A 264 36.20 -9.07 -46.64
N THR A 265 37.37 -9.33 -47.22
CA THR A 265 37.52 -9.84 -48.59
C THR A 265 38.09 -11.24 -48.55
N ILE A 266 37.35 -12.22 -49.09
CA ILE A 266 37.67 -13.64 -48.92
C ILE A 266 37.55 -14.38 -50.25
N THR A 267 38.18 -15.54 -50.32
CA THR A 267 38.06 -16.47 -51.46
C THR A 267 37.26 -17.71 -51.06
N PRO A 268 36.53 -18.36 -52.00
CA PRO A 268 35.84 -19.62 -51.71
C PRO A 268 36.78 -20.67 -51.09
N GLY A 269 36.31 -21.39 -50.06
CA GLY A 269 37.13 -22.35 -49.31
C GLY A 269 38.08 -21.73 -48.27
N GLN A 270 38.14 -20.40 -48.14
CA GLN A 270 39.01 -19.74 -47.15
C GLN A 270 38.42 -19.81 -45.74
N THR A 271 39.27 -20.13 -44.76
CA THR A 271 38.97 -19.96 -43.34
C THR A 271 39.28 -18.54 -42.88
N VAL A 272 38.33 -17.91 -42.18
CA VAL A 272 38.39 -16.53 -41.70
C VAL A 272 38.03 -16.51 -40.22
N THR A 273 38.64 -15.60 -39.46
CA THR A 273 38.27 -15.33 -38.06
C THR A 273 37.30 -14.16 -38.02
N LEU A 274 36.02 -14.44 -37.83
CA LEU A 274 34.99 -13.44 -37.61
C LEU A 274 35.01 -12.99 -36.15
N THR A 275 34.98 -11.68 -35.91
CA THR A 275 35.04 -11.10 -34.57
C THR A 275 34.02 -9.98 -34.43
N ALA A 276 33.44 -9.86 -33.24
CA ALA A 276 32.58 -8.75 -32.87
C ALA A 276 32.82 -8.36 -31.41
N SER A 277 32.79 -7.06 -31.12
CA SER A 277 32.73 -6.53 -29.76
C SER A 277 31.29 -6.29 -29.33
N VAL A 278 31.01 -6.53 -28.05
CA VAL A 278 29.71 -6.30 -27.43
C VAL A 278 29.90 -5.57 -26.11
N THR A 279 29.29 -4.40 -26.00
CA THR A 279 29.32 -3.56 -24.80
C THR A 279 27.91 -3.15 -24.37
N ASP A 280 27.77 -2.78 -23.10
CA ASP A 280 26.59 -2.08 -22.64
C ASP A 280 26.55 -0.67 -23.23
N LEU A 281 25.40 -0.25 -23.77
CA LEU A 281 25.28 1.05 -24.42
C LEU A 281 25.35 2.23 -23.42
N SER A 282 25.01 2.01 -22.15
CA SER A 282 24.91 3.06 -21.14
C SER A 282 26.26 3.40 -20.49
N ASP A 283 27.13 2.40 -20.30
CA ASP A 283 28.37 2.53 -19.54
C ASP A 283 29.62 1.95 -20.22
N ASP A 284 29.50 1.48 -21.46
CA ASP A 284 30.56 0.86 -22.27
C ASP A 284 31.21 -0.38 -21.63
N SER A 285 30.60 -0.97 -20.59
CA SER A 285 31.12 -2.18 -19.96
C SER A 285 31.05 -3.37 -20.91
N GLN A 286 32.06 -4.24 -20.83
CA GLN A 286 32.13 -5.44 -21.64
C GLN A 286 31.08 -6.46 -21.22
N LEU A 287 30.34 -7.02 -22.19
CA LEU A 287 29.27 -7.96 -21.92
C LEU A 287 29.69 -9.41 -22.15
N ASN A 288 29.03 -10.31 -21.43
CA ASN A 288 29.06 -11.74 -21.70
C ASN A 288 27.70 -12.19 -22.24
N GLY A 289 27.69 -13.24 -23.05
CA GLY A 289 26.46 -13.76 -23.63
C GLY A 289 26.72 -14.63 -24.84
N ARG A 290 25.80 -14.58 -25.81
CA ARG A 290 25.89 -15.38 -27.03
C ARG A 290 25.65 -14.52 -28.26
N LEU A 291 26.39 -14.81 -29.31
CA LEU A 291 26.32 -14.09 -30.58
C LEU A 291 26.31 -15.09 -31.74
N ALA A 292 25.52 -14.77 -32.78
CA ALA A 292 25.52 -15.52 -34.03
C ALA A 292 25.88 -14.59 -35.19
N PHE A 293 26.73 -15.08 -36.09
CA PHE A 293 26.99 -14.42 -37.36
C PHE A 293 26.00 -14.92 -38.42
N LYS A 294 25.68 -14.05 -39.36
CA LYS A 294 24.78 -14.32 -40.49
C LYS A 294 25.36 -13.76 -41.77
N LEU A 295 25.07 -14.42 -42.88
CA LEU A 295 25.36 -13.95 -44.23
C LEU A 295 24.03 -13.75 -44.97
N ASP A 296 23.77 -12.54 -45.46
CA ASP A 296 22.52 -12.13 -46.09
C ASP A 296 21.27 -12.51 -45.26
N GLY A 297 21.37 -12.36 -43.95
CA GLY A 297 20.30 -12.67 -42.99
C GLY A 297 20.14 -14.16 -42.65
N ILE A 298 20.84 -15.06 -43.36
CA ILE A 298 20.90 -16.50 -43.07
C ILE A 298 22.01 -16.75 -42.06
N SER A 299 21.69 -17.43 -40.95
CA SER A 299 22.72 -17.75 -39.96
C SER A 299 23.77 -18.69 -40.51
N LEU A 300 25.02 -18.51 -40.08
CA LEU A 300 26.08 -19.46 -40.39
C LEU A 300 25.80 -20.80 -39.70
N GLU A 301 26.02 -21.87 -40.45
CA GLU A 301 25.78 -23.24 -40.02
C GLU A 301 27.09 -24.04 -40.07
N ASP A 302 27.18 -25.06 -39.21
CA ASP A 302 28.27 -26.04 -39.26
C ASP A 302 28.08 -27.05 -40.40
N ASN A 303 29.04 -27.97 -40.55
CA ASN A 303 29.01 -29.00 -41.59
C ASN A 303 27.82 -29.98 -41.47
N GLU A 304 27.08 -29.95 -40.35
CA GLU A 304 25.87 -30.76 -40.12
C GLU A 304 24.58 -29.95 -40.36
N GLY A 305 24.70 -28.67 -40.75
CA GLY A 305 23.57 -27.75 -40.94
C GLY A 305 22.99 -27.20 -39.64
N GLN A 306 23.76 -27.19 -38.55
CA GLN A 306 23.33 -26.63 -37.26
C GLN A 306 23.82 -25.19 -37.11
N LEU A 307 22.96 -24.32 -36.59
CA LEU A 307 23.29 -22.93 -36.26
C LEU A 307 24.55 -22.85 -35.39
N ILE A 308 25.54 -22.07 -35.84
CA ILE A 308 26.70 -21.72 -35.03
C ILE A 308 26.37 -20.52 -34.15
N VAL A 309 26.50 -20.71 -32.84
CA VAL A 309 26.44 -19.64 -31.84
C VAL A 309 27.75 -19.66 -31.07
N VAL A 310 28.38 -18.50 -30.93
CA VAL A 310 29.62 -18.35 -30.16
C VAL A 310 29.33 -17.62 -28.85
N ASP A 311 30.09 -17.99 -27.82
CA ASP A 311 30.07 -17.25 -26.57
C ASP A 311 30.77 -15.90 -26.75
N VAL A 312 30.19 -14.87 -26.15
CA VAL A 312 30.83 -13.57 -25.96
C VAL A 312 31.49 -13.62 -24.58
N VAL A 313 32.81 -13.50 -24.55
CA VAL A 313 33.62 -13.53 -23.33
C VAL A 313 34.42 -12.23 -23.24
N ASP A 314 34.28 -11.52 -22.12
CA ASP A 314 34.91 -10.22 -21.88
C ASP A 314 34.64 -9.24 -23.05
N GLY A 315 33.38 -9.22 -23.53
CA GLY A 315 32.92 -8.33 -24.59
C GLY A 315 33.34 -8.75 -26.00
N ILE A 316 33.96 -9.92 -26.20
CA ILE A 316 34.44 -10.35 -27.53
C ILE A 316 33.82 -11.69 -27.92
N ALA A 317 33.24 -11.72 -29.12
CA ALA A 317 32.83 -12.94 -29.82
C ALA A 317 33.86 -13.27 -30.89
N THR A 318 34.24 -14.55 -31.04
CA THR A 318 35.19 -15.00 -32.05
C THR A 318 34.73 -16.32 -32.67
N LEU A 319 34.69 -16.38 -33.99
CA LEU A 319 34.35 -17.58 -34.76
C LEU A 319 35.38 -17.80 -35.87
N GLU A 320 36.06 -18.95 -35.87
CA GLU A 320 36.77 -19.43 -37.06
C GLU A 320 35.77 -20.13 -37.98
N TYR A 321 35.58 -19.59 -39.19
CA TYR A 321 34.60 -20.09 -40.15
C TYR A 321 35.24 -20.32 -41.52
N THR A 322 34.94 -21.46 -42.15
CA THR A 322 35.39 -21.76 -43.52
C THR A 322 34.19 -21.68 -44.44
N PHE A 323 34.25 -20.78 -45.41
CA PHE A 323 33.19 -20.64 -46.41
C PHE A 323 33.27 -21.77 -47.44
N ASP A 324 32.13 -22.27 -47.89
CA ASP A 324 32.06 -23.37 -48.85
C ASP A 324 32.86 -23.07 -50.13
N GLU A 325 33.49 -24.09 -50.72
CA GLU A 325 34.20 -23.94 -52.01
C GLU A 325 33.25 -23.57 -53.16
N ASP A 326 31.96 -23.92 -53.04
CA ASP A 326 30.92 -23.67 -54.03
C ASP A 326 30.15 -22.36 -53.77
N ILE A 327 30.55 -21.56 -52.77
CA ILE A 327 29.91 -20.25 -52.53
C ILE A 327 30.08 -19.36 -53.75
N THR A 328 29.01 -18.64 -54.11
CA THR A 328 29.04 -17.77 -55.30
C THR A 328 29.88 -16.53 -55.00
N PRO A 329 30.84 -16.13 -55.87
CA PRO A 329 31.49 -14.84 -55.73
C PRO A 329 30.49 -13.69 -55.89
N ASP A 330 30.32 -12.90 -54.84
CA ASP A 330 29.44 -11.74 -54.79
C ASP A 330 29.75 -10.86 -53.56
N THR A 331 29.01 -9.77 -53.42
CA THR A 331 28.97 -8.94 -52.22
C THR A 331 27.82 -9.39 -51.32
N TYR A 332 28.14 -9.69 -50.06
CA TYR A 332 27.23 -10.18 -49.04
C TYR A 332 27.13 -9.20 -47.86
N THR A 333 26.03 -9.27 -47.13
CA THR A 333 25.86 -8.58 -45.83
C THR A 333 26.20 -9.54 -44.71
N LEU A 334 27.30 -9.25 -43.99
CA LEU A 334 27.65 -9.94 -42.75
C LEU A 334 26.93 -9.26 -41.59
N THR A 335 26.09 -9.99 -40.87
CA THR A 335 25.41 -9.48 -39.67
C THR A 335 25.91 -10.21 -38.43
N ALA A 336 26.27 -9.48 -37.39
CA ALA A 336 26.47 -10.01 -36.04
C ALA A 336 25.20 -9.77 -35.22
N VAL A 337 24.70 -10.78 -34.53
CA VAL A 337 23.47 -10.70 -33.73
C VAL A 337 23.75 -11.14 -32.30
N PHE A 338 23.65 -10.20 -31.36
CA PHE A 338 23.76 -10.48 -29.92
C PHE A 338 22.38 -10.70 -29.29
N GLU A 339 22.28 -11.75 -28.48
CA GLU A 339 21.07 -12.08 -27.73
C GLU A 339 21.39 -12.44 -26.27
N ASN A 340 20.77 -11.69 -25.35
CA ASN A 340 20.88 -11.90 -23.92
C ASN A 340 19.50 -11.65 -23.27
N ALA A 341 19.20 -12.38 -22.18
CA ALA A 341 17.91 -12.26 -21.51
C ALA A 341 17.68 -10.84 -20.93
N SER A 342 18.73 -10.19 -20.45
CA SER A 342 18.71 -8.86 -19.84
C SER A 342 18.77 -7.71 -20.85
N TYR A 343 19.08 -8.00 -22.11
CA TYR A 343 19.29 -6.99 -23.16
C TYR A 343 18.28 -7.10 -24.31
N VAL A 344 17.95 -5.96 -24.91
CA VAL A 344 17.31 -5.92 -26.22
C VAL A 344 18.25 -6.55 -27.24
N ARG A 345 17.69 -7.29 -28.19
CA ARG A 345 18.44 -7.89 -29.29
C ARG A 345 19.18 -6.77 -30.05
N SER A 346 20.49 -6.89 -30.16
CA SER A 346 21.34 -5.90 -30.81
C SER A 346 22.10 -6.53 -31.98
N THR A 347 22.39 -5.72 -33.01
CA THR A 347 22.99 -6.19 -34.26
C THR A 347 23.92 -5.16 -34.85
N ASP A 348 24.94 -5.64 -35.57
CA ASP A 348 25.75 -4.82 -36.48
C ASP A 348 25.83 -5.48 -37.84
N GLU A 349 26.02 -4.67 -38.89
CA GLU A 349 26.11 -5.12 -40.28
C GLU A 349 27.33 -4.54 -40.98
N GLN A 350 28.07 -5.39 -41.68
CA GLN A 350 29.20 -5.02 -42.52
C GLN A 350 29.09 -5.67 -43.89
N THR A 351 29.79 -5.11 -44.88
CA THR A 351 29.90 -5.70 -46.21
C THR A 351 31.03 -6.72 -46.26
N LEU A 352 30.73 -7.96 -46.67
CA LEU A 352 31.69 -9.01 -46.95
C LEU A 352 31.77 -9.23 -48.48
N ILE A 353 32.97 -9.32 -49.04
CA ILE A 353 33.20 -9.56 -50.46
C ILE A 353 33.79 -10.96 -50.62
N ILE A 354 33.21 -11.76 -51.51
CA ILE A 354 33.76 -13.06 -51.93
C ILE A 354 34.19 -12.96 -53.39
N GLU A 355 35.48 -13.18 -53.67
CA GLU A 355 36.10 -13.02 -55.00
C GLU A 355 36.17 -14.30 -55.85
#